data_AF-A0A1Z4LJX9-F1
#
_entry.id   AF-A0A1Z4LJX9-F1
#
_cell.length_a   1.000
_cell.length_b   1.000
_cell.length_c   1.000
_cell.angle_alpha   90.00
_cell.angle_beta   90.00
_cell.angle_gamma   90.00
#
_symmetry.space_group_name_H-M   'P 1'
#
loop_
_entity.id
_entity.type
_entity.pdbx_description
1 polymer ?
#
loop_
_entity_poly.entity_id
_entity_poly.type
_entity_poly.pdbx_seq_one_letter_code
_entity_poly.pdbx_strand_id
1 'polypeptide(L)'
;MSQKRSNFGNALQETLGNRILAALTQNEISQLLDAAFANLPSEELEPILTQLPLNTQKTLQKILNQQQNINQEQPVSLDKLAQTWSQLWQEWNEITEEASQEDGRYIAQEVDWEPPYFDAYTMVEDLEKVAGNMQPLIETAFEHNFIPDDSFAAILFEMESEIPNGIPDWMDIDDGIYLEENITNCFLQWEWLVAKNKLKNAFDFTQQVREWEEQFSLISLDDDAVVDFFTQLSETEQQCILAEFSANKEASLWKTTLDNTSSPWHHIYMHLINQYAPEKYLVNMRATIPQQWQNGLPVIEDFLAQQDYSQSLSVIQETLNALLQSSQVGNSWTPETSLLFTIVSRTHYSNQNWENEKTLLHYYQQTARGLVESERANALEIQQIAFTHSYDWSTMFQAFTEVPVSENIQQVLFQSWRDYIVRRAKPRSYYLEFQGAKTVDNWWLHWLIDSIADLQKGKTWFQEKITSWLTNLPLDKAELGEEYNLLRLLTKDLIEIRNQPTNLYPRFYRVVIQPQTLSSASDESRQTYLQQYAPSDLWERVLTYWREQLHQFIPQPELAQKSDYTQHAQWMTALKELNPNDYETLLQQWKIDHRRRSNLWKAMREAGLGLF
;
A
#
# COMPACT_ATOMS: atom_id res chain seq x y z
N MET A 1 65.82 36.76 9.29
CA MET A 1 65.96 37.29 10.67
C MET A 1 64.92 38.39 10.81
N SER A 2 63.79 38.12 11.50
CA SER A 2 63.41 38.69 12.81
C SER A 2 63.21 40.23 12.75
N GLN A 3 62.05 40.84 13.02
CA GLN A 3 61.18 40.68 14.19
C GLN A 3 59.72 41.13 13.95
N LYS A 4 58.81 40.29 14.47
CA LYS A 4 57.53 40.52 15.17
C LYS A 4 56.73 41.83 14.95
N ARG A 5 55.55 41.64 14.34
CA ARG A 5 54.33 42.44 14.53
C ARG A 5 53.79 42.26 15.96
N SER A 6 53.39 43.36 16.60
CA SER A 6 52.65 43.34 17.86
C SER A 6 51.14 43.27 17.60
N ASN A 7 50.51 42.29 18.23
CA ASN A 7 49.07 42.15 18.43
C ASN A 7 48.44 43.41 19.06
N PHE A 8 47.29 43.84 18.55
CA PHE A 8 46.25 44.47 19.35
C PHE A 8 44.94 43.72 19.09
N GLY A 9 44.64 42.78 19.98
CA GLY A 9 43.32 42.18 20.11
C GLY A 9 42.49 43.04 21.07
N ASN A 10 41.30 43.46 20.63
CA ASN A 10 40.24 43.90 21.51
C ASN A 10 39.56 42.64 22.08
N ALA A 11 39.87 42.29 23.33
CA ALA A 11 39.11 41.30 24.07
C ALA A 11 37.80 41.95 24.56
N LEU A 12 36.65 41.41 24.12
CA LEU A 12 35.34 41.70 24.70
C LEU A 12 35.38 41.42 26.21
N GLN A 13 35.02 42.40 27.05
CA GLN A 13 34.88 42.18 28.48
C GLN A 13 33.72 41.21 28.75
N GLU A 14 34.05 40.03 29.24
CA GLU A 14 33.12 38.97 29.60
C GLU A 14 32.25 39.40 30.80
N THR A 15 30.93 39.47 30.63
CA THR A 15 30.01 39.90 31.68
C THR A 15 29.93 38.85 32.81
N LEU A 16 29.52 39.26 34.01
CA LEU A 16 29.32 38.32 35.13
C LEU A 16 28.31 37.22 34.76
N GLY A 17 27.26 37.57 34.00
CA GLY A 17 26.28 36.60 33.49
C GLY A 17 26.91 35.54 32.60
N ASN A 18 27.78 35.93 31.67
CA ASN A 18 28.48 34.99 30.78
C ASN A 18 29.43 34.06 31.57
N ARG A 19 30.10 34.60 32.60
CA ARG A 19 30.95 33.80 33.49
C ARG A 19 30.16 32.79 34.32
N ILE A 20 28.94 33.14 34.73
CA ILE A 20 28.02 32.23 35.43
C ILE A 20 27.54 31.13 34.48
N LEU A 21 27.09 31.49 33.28
CA LEU A 21 26.64 30.54 32.24
C LEU A 21 27.74 29.54 31.86
N ALA A 22 29.00 29.98 31.80
CA ALA A 22 30.13 29.11 31.46
C ALA A 22 30.59 28.21 32.62
N ALA A 23 30.31 28.57 33.87
CA ALA A 23 30.84 27.89 35.07
C ALA A 23 29.84 26.95 35.74
N LEU A 24 28.53 27.13 35.51
CA LEU A 24 27.47 26.40 36.19
C LEU A 24 26.64 25.59 35.20
N THR A 25 26.13 24.44 35.66
CA THR A 25 25.16 23.63 34.90
C THR A 25 23.79 24.32 34.84
N GLN A 26 22.95 23.96 33.86
CA GLN A 26 21.58 24.49 33.76
C GLN A 26 20.76 24.27 35.05
N ASN A 27 20.97 23.15 35.75
CA ASN A 27 20.28 22.85 37.01
C ASN A 27 20.75 23.77 38.15
N GLU A 28 22.06 24.05 38.25
CA GLU A 28 22.60 24.99 39.24
C GLU A 28 22.16 26.43 38.96
N ILE A 29 22.05 26.80 37.68
CA ILE A 29 21.50 28.10 37.28
C ILE A 29 20.01 28.19 37.63
N SER A 30 19.23 27.14 37.37
CA SER A 30 17.81 27.08 37.76
C SER A 30 17.64 27.25 39.27
N GLN A 31 18.42 26.51 40.07
CA GLN A 31 18.38 26.62 41.53
C GLN A 31 18.80 28.01 42.04
N LEU A 32 19.79 28.64 41.39
CA LEU A 32 20.20 30.00 41.68
C LEU A 32 19.07 30.99 41.39
N LEU A 33 18.38 30.83 40.26
CA LEU A 33 17.24 31.67 39.90
C LEU A 33 16.08 31.46 40.87
N ASP A 34 15.73 30.21 41.21
CA ASP A 34 14.68 29.89 42.19
C ASP A 34 14.97 30.53 43.55
N ALA A 35 16.21 30.40 44.03
CA ALA A 35 16.64 31.01 45.29
C ALA A 35 16.64 32.54 45.23
N ALA A 36 16.99 33.14 44.09
CA ALA A 36 16.95 34.58 43.90
C ALA A 36 15.50 35.10 43.89
N PHE A 37 14.62 34.51 43.08
CA PHE A 37 13.22 34.92 42.95
C PHE A 37 12.37 34.61 44.19
N ALA A 38 12.69 33.55 44.96
CA ALA A 38 12.00 33.25 46.22
C ALA A 38 12.28 34.28 47.34
N ASN A 39 13.41 34.99 47.27
CA ASN A 39 13.85 35.93 48.30
C ASN A 39 13.69 37.40 47.90
N LEU A 40 13.28 37.69 46.66
CA LEU A 40 13.06 39.06 46.16
C LEU A 40 11.62 39.50 46.41
N PRO A 41 11.37 40.56 47.20
CA PRO A 41 10.03 41.11 47.38
C PRO A 41 9.51 41.74 46.06
N SER A 42 8.20 41.62 45.79
CA SER A 42 7.57 42.08 44.55
C SER A 42 7.80 43.57 44.22
N GLU A 43 8.03 44.40 45.23
CA GLU A 43 8.32 45.84 45.09
C GLU A 43 9.71 46.13 44.51
N GLU A 44 10.67 45.20 44.64
CA GLU A 44 12.04 45.31 44.12
C GLU A 44 12.22 44.63 42.75
N LEU A 45 11.26 43.79 42.35
CA LEU A 45 11.27 43.06 41.07
C LEU A 45 10.95 43.96 39.86
N GLU A 46 9.96 44.84 39.98
CA GLU A 46 9.57 45.76 38.90
C GLU A 46 10.69 46.69 38.39
N PRO A 47 11.50 47.35 39.24
CA PRO A 47 12.62 48.16 38.76
C PRO A 47 13.77 47.35 38.14
N ILE A 48 13.84 46.04 38.38
CA ILE A 48 14.81 45.13 37.74
C ILE A 48 14.28 44.68 36.37
N LEU A 49 13.01 44.30 36.30
CA LEU A 49 12.36 43.86 35.06
C LEU A 49 12.29 44.96 34.00
N THR A 50 12.14 46.22 34.40
CA THR A 50 12.13 47.40 33.50
C THR A 50 13.48 47.73 32.88
N GLN A 51 14.59 47.16 33.40
CA GLN A 51 15.92 47.29 32.80
C GLN A 51 16.19 46.26 31.70
N LEU A 52 15.32 45.26 31.55
CA LEU A 52 15.42 44.23 30.52
C LEU A 52 14.77 44.70 29.21
N PRO A 53 15.15 44.09 28.06
CA PRO A 53 14.43 44.30 26.81
C PRO A 53 12.93 44.03 26.99
N LEU A 54 12.10 44.84 26.32
CA LEU A 54 10.64 44.84 26.51
C LEU A 54 9.99 43.47 26.33
N ASN A 55 10.49 42.65 25.39
CA ASN A 55 9.99 41.30 25.19
C ASN A 55 10.35 40.35 26.36
N THR A 56 11.60 40.38 26.80
CA THR A 56 12.10 39.62 27.96
C THR A 56 11.35 40.01 29.23
N GLN A 57 11.11 41.32 29.43
CA GLN A 57 10.29 41.84 30.52
C GLN A 57 8.87 41.22 30.50
N LYS A 58 8.16 41.33 29.36
CA LYS A 58 6.80 40.80 29.21
C LYS A 58 6.74 39.28 29.40
N THR A 59 7.77 38.56 28.94
CA THR A 59 7.88 37.11 29.08
C THR A 59 8.04 36.71 30.55
N LEU A 60 8.97 37.34 31.27
CA LEU A 60 9.16 37.11 32.70
C LEU A 60 7.92 37.51 33.52
N GLN A 61 7.26 38.62 33.17
CA GLN A 61 5.99 39.00 33.81
C GLN A 61 4.89 37.96 33.56
N LYS A 62 4.82 37.33 32.39
CA LYS A 62 3.88 36.22 32.14
C LYS A 62 4.23 34.98 32.95
N ILE A 63 5.51 34.58 33.00
CA ILE A 63 5.98 33.42 33.76
C ILE A 63 5.70 33.60 35.25
N LEU A 64 5.99 34.78 35.80
CA LEU A 64 5.80 35.08 37.23
C LEU A 64 4.32 35.20 37.62
N ASN A 65 3.44 35.56 36.68
CA ASN A 65 2.00 35.70 36.91
C ASN A 65 1.18 34.44 36.55
N GLN A 66 1.76 33.45 35.88
CA GLN A 66 1.09 32.19 35.58
C GLN A 66 0.97 31.35 36.86
N GLN A 67 -0.24 31.27 37.42
CA GLN A 67 -0.59 30.20 38.35
C GLN A 67 -0.63 28.89 37.57
N GLN A 68 0.09 27.86 38.04
CA GLN A 68 0.24 26.53 37.42
C GLN A 68 -1.07 26.02 36.80
N ASN A 69 -1.29 26.33 35.53
CA ASN A 69 -2.40 25.83 34.72
C ASN A 69 -1.76 25.01 33.62
N ILE A 70 -1.99 23.70 33.66
CA ILE A 70 -1.25 22.67 32.91
C ILE A 70 -1.48 22.76 31.38
N ASN A 71 -2.43 23.60 30.92
CA ASN A 71 -2.85 23.68 29.53
C ASN A 71 -2.59 25.05 28.85
N GLN A 72 -1.71 25.90 29.37
CA GLN A 72 -1.29 27.13 28.68
C GLN A 72 0.12 26.99 28.12
N GLU A 73 0.30 27.38 26.85
CA GLU A 73 1.61 27.48 26.21
C GLU A 73 2.59 28.26 27.09
N GLN A 74 3.79 27.72 27.28
CA GLN A 74 4.81 28.36 28.08
C GLN A 74 5.25 29.67 27.43
N PRO A 75 5.40 30.78 28.18
CA PRO A 75 5.85 32.04 27.60
C PRO A 75 7.31 31.92 27.14
N VAL A 76 7.56 32.03 25.84
CA VAL A 76 8.92 32.05 25.26
C VAL A 76 9.24 33.46 24.77
N SER A 77 10.47 33.93 24.99
CA SER A 77 10.93 35.22 24.50
C SER A 77 11.24 35.17 23.00
N LEU A 78 11.15 36.31 22.32
CA LEU A 78 11.53 36.44 20.90
C LEU A 78 12.99 36.05 20.67
N ASP A 79 13.90 36.42 21.57
CA ASP A 79 15.31 36.03 21.47
C ASP A 79 15.49 34.50 21.54
N LYS A 80 14.66 33.80 22.33
CA LYS A 80 14.70 32.35 22.42
C LYS A 80 14.10 31.70 21.17
N LEU A 81 13.03 32.26 20.60
CA LEU A 81 12.47 31.80 19.33
C LEU A 81 13.47 32.01 18.18
N ALA A 82 14.17 33.15 18.13
CA ALA A 82 15.24 33.40 17.17
C ALA A 82 16.38 32.40 17.33
N GLN A 83 16.81 32.11 18.57
CA GLN A 83 17.83 31.08 18.84
C GLN A 83 17.38 29.70 18.36
N THR A 84 16.14 29.30 18.66
CA THR A 84 15.60 28.00 18.24
C THR A 84 15.52 27.92 16.71
N TRP A 85 15.05 28.98 16.05
CA TRP A 85 15.01 29.05 14.59
C TRP A 85 16.40 28.90 13.97
N SER A 86 17.41 29.62 14.48
CA SER A 86 18.80 29.47 14.01
C SER A 86 19.37 28.08 14.26
N GLN A 87 19.03 27.43 15.38
CA GLN A 87 19.47 26.08 15.66
C GLN A 87 18.87 25.06 14.67
N LEU A 88 17.58 25.18 14.36
CA LEU A 88 16.92 24.31 13.39
C LEU A 88 17.55 24.44 12.00
N TRP A 89 17.89 25.66 11.57
CA TRP A 89 18.64 25.86 10.33
C TRP A 89 20.04 25.26 10.35
N GLN A 90 20.72 25.31 11.50
CA GLN A 90 22.00 24.65 11.65
C GLN A 90 21.85 23.13 11.49
N GLU A 91 20.84 22.53 12.12
CA GLU A 91 20.54 21.10 12.00
C GLU A 91 20.18 20.70 10.55
N TRP A 92 19.40 21.53 9.86
CA TRP A 92 19.10 21.36 8.42
C TRP A 92 20.37 21.33 7.56
N ASN A 93 21.27 22.31 7.77
CA ASN A 93 22.50 22.43 7.01
C ASN A 93 23.47 21.28 7.34
N GLU A 94 23.55 20.83 8.59
CA GLU A 94 24.36 19.67 8.98
C GLU A 94 23.89 18.39 8.27
N ILE A 95 22.57 18.19 8.15
CA ILE A 95 22.00 17.07 7.40
C ILE A 95 22.36 17.15 5.92
N THR A 96 22.20 18.32 5.31
CA THR A 96 22.47 18.55 3.89
C THR A 96 23.96 18.39 3.56
N GLU A 97 24.84 18.94 4.41
CA GLU A 97 26.29 18.79 4.29
C GLU A 97 26.69 17.32 4.39
N GLU A 98 26.15 16.57 5.35
CA GLU A 98 26.43 15.14 5.49
C GLU A 98 25.90 14.30 4.30
N ALA A 99 24.75 14.68 3.72
CA ALA A 99 24.22 14.05 2.51
C ALA A 99 25.13 14.26 1.28
N SER A 100 25.92 15.32 1.25
CA SER A 100 26.90 15.59 0.20
C SER A 100 28.26 14.90 0.42
N GLN A 101 28.41 14.06 1.46
CA GLN A 101 29.68 13.36 1.75
C GLN A 101 29.68 11.93 1.22
N GLU A 102 30.74 11.53 0.52
CA GLU A 102 30.92 10.18 -0.02
C GLU A 102 30.93 9.07 1.05
N ASP A 103 31.27 9.41 2.30
CA ASP A 103 31.25 8.53 3.47
C ASP A 103 30.22 8.95 4.54
N GLY A 104 29.27 9.81 4.16
CA GLY A 104 28.18 10.28 5.01
C GLY A 104 27.19 9.16 5.36
N ARG A 105 26.40 9.36 6.42
CA ARG A 105 25.47 8.34 6.93
C ARG A 105 24.36 7.93 5.96
N TYR A 106 24.14 8.70 4.91
CA TYR A 106 23.14 8.44 3.87
C TYR A 106 23.70 7.63 2.70
N ILE A 107 24.98 7.25 2.74
CA ILE A 107 25.54 6.28 1.81
C ILE A 107 25.40 4.89 2.42
N ALA A 108 24.40 4.15 1.95
CA ALA A 108 24.02 2.85 2.48
C ALA A 108 24.65 1.71 1.68
N GLN A 109 24.97 0.61 2.38
CA GLN A 109 25.37 -0.66 1.78
C GLN A 109 24.82 -1.79 2.67
N GLU A 110 23.72 -2.44 2.26
CA GLU A 110 23.06 -3.47 3.08
C GLU A 110 23.91 -4.75 3.20
N VAL A 111 24.66 -5.07 2.13
CA VAL A 111 25.51 -6.27 2.03
C VAL A 111 26.79 -5.97 1.27
N ASP A 112 27.92 -6.52 1.74
CA ASP A 112 29.28 -6.24 1.22
C ASP A 112 29.51 -6.54 -0.28
N TRP A 113 28.55 -7.21 -0.96
CA TRP A 113 28.65 -7.55 -2.39
C TRP A 113 27.83 -6.64 -3.30
N GLU A 114 26.95 -5.79 -2.74
CA GLU A 114 26.20 -4.78 -3.50
C GLU A 114 26.97 -3.46 -3.54
N PRO A 115 26.87 -2.69 -4.64
CA PRO A 115 27.40 -1.34 -4.66
C PRO A 115 26.67 -0.47 -3.62
N PRO A 116 27.36 0.51 -2.99
CA PRO A 116 26.70 1.49 -2.14
C PRO A 116 25.68 2.29 -2.94
N TYR A 117 24.65 2.79 -2.28
CA TYR A 117 23.64 3.67 -2.87
C TYR A 117 23.30 4.84 -1.94
N PHE A 118 22.75 5.91 -2.50
CA PHE A 118 22.28 7.05 -1.75
C PHE A 118 20.89 6.78 -1.18
N ASP A 119 20.76 6.78 0.15
CA ASP A 119 19.51 6.61 0.88
C ASP A 119 18.81 7.96 1.05
N ALA A 120 18.17 8.42 -0.02
CA ALA A 120 17.37 9.65 -0.03
C ALA A 120 16.24 9.62 1.00
N TYR A 121 15.68 8.44 1.27
CA TYR A 121 14.56 8.27 2.20
C TYR A 121 14.97 8.63 3.64
N THR A 122 16.07 8.06 4.14
CA THR A 122 16.56 8.38 5.50
C THR A 122 16.96 9.85 5.63
N MET A 123 17.50 10.47 4.58
CA MET A 123 17.81 11.90 4.57
C MET A 123 16.55 12.76 4.69
N VAL A 124 15.54 12.47 3.86
CA VAL A 124 14.26 13.20 3.89
C VAL A 124 13.57 13.02 5.24
N GLU A 125 13.54 11.82 5.83
CA GLU A 125 12.95 11.60 7.15
C GLU A 125 13.58 12.50 8.24
N ASP A 126 14.88 12.78 8.15
CA ASP A 126 15.56 13.64 9.11
C ASP A 126 15.32 15.13 8.87
N LEU A 127 15.33 15.56 7.59
CA LEU A 127 14.90 16.91 7.22
C LEU A 127 13.45 17.19 7.61
N GLU A 128 12.59 16.19 7.49
CA GLU A 128 11.17 16.25 7.81
C GLU A 128 10.95 16.51 9.31
N LYS A 129 11.74 15.87 10.18
CA LYS A 129 11.71 16.14 11.63
C LYS A 129 12.11 17.58 11.95
N VAL A 130 13.11 18.11 11.25
CA VAL A 130 13.55 19.51 11.42
C VAL A 130 12.43 20.45 10.94
N ALA A 131 11.86 20.19 9.77
CA ALA A 131 10.76 20.97 9.20
C ALA A 131 9.52 20.98 10.11
N GLY A 132 9.15 19.84 10.70
CA GLY A 132 8.04 19.77 11.67
C GLY A 132 8.24 20.67 12.90
N ASN A 133 9.48 20.91 13.32
CA ASN A 133 9.80 21.86 14.39
C ASN A 133 9.89 23.31 13.90
N MET A 134 10.21 23.53 12.62
CA MET A 134 10.24 24.86 12.00
C MET A 134 8.84 25.39 11.70
N GLN A 135 7.93 24.55 11.24
CA GLN A 135 6.62 24.95 10.73
C GLN A 135 5.84 25.88 11.69
N PRO A 136 5.72 25.61 13.00
CA PRO A 136 5.00 26.50 13.93
C PRO A 136 5.67 27.87 14.13
N LEU A 137 6.94 28.01 13.75
CA LEU A 137 7.73 29.22 13.94
C LEU A 137 7.73 30.13 12.71
N ILE A 138 7.30 29.66 11.53
CA ILE A 138 7.44 30.35 10.24
C ILE A 138 6.87 31.78 10.27
N GLU A 139 5.62 31.94 10.68
CA GLU A 139 4.98 33.27 10.70
C GLU A 139 5.73 34.23 11.62
N THR A 140 6.09 33.77 12.82
CA THR A 140 6.83 34.57 13.80
C THR A 140 8.23 34.92 13.30
N ALA A 141 8.92 33.95 12.69
CA ALA A 141 10.25 34.13 12.11
C ALA A 141 10.24 35.14 10.97
N PHE A 142 9.23 35.08 10.11
CA PHE A 142 9.06 36.02 9.01
C PHE A 142 8.74 37.43 9.52
N GLU A 143 7.75 37.58 10.41
CA GLU A 143 7.34 38.89 10.96
C GLU A 143 8.48 39.62 11.69
N HIS A 144 9.32 38.87 12.41
CA HIS A 144 10.42 39.41 13.18
C HIS A 144 11.76 39.43 12.44
N ASN A 145 11.78 39.07 11.15
CA ASN A 145 12.99 38.97 10.33
C ASN A 145 14.08 38.14 11.03
N PHE A 146 13.74 36.92 11.45
CA PHE A 146 14.74 35.89 11.77
C PHE A 146 15.29 35.39 10.43
N ILE A 147 16.07 36.27 9.79
CA ILE A 147 16.53 36.14 8.39
C ILE A 147 17.19 34.77 8.22
N PRO A 148 16.60 33.85 7.42
CA PRO A 148 17.44 32.88 6.73
C PRO A 148 18.21 33.66 5.67
N ASP A 149 19.50 33.38 5.52
CA ASP A 149 20.34 34.08 4.55
C ASP A 149 19.81 33.92 3.11
N ASP A 150 19.01 32.87 2.88
CA ASP A 150 18.36 32.52 1.61
C ASP A 150 16.88 32.13 1.77
N SER A 151 16.12 32.20 0.68
CA SER A 151 14.72 31.73 0.61
C SER A 151 14.66 30.19 0.63
N PHE A 152 13.57 29.57 1.13
CA PHE A 152 13.44 28.10 1.11
C PHE A 152 13.59 27.52 -0.30
N ALA A 153 13.09 28.22 -1.33
CA ALA A 153 13.30 27.83 -2.72
C ALA A 153 14.78 27.78 -3.12
N ALA A 154 15.56 28.78 -2.72
CA ALA A 154 16.99 28.84 -3.01
C ALA A 154 17.76 27.72 -2.28
N ILE A 155 17.37 27.41 -1.05
CA ILE A 155 17.97 26.32 -0.26
C ILE A 155 17.69 24.96 -0.89
N LEU A 156 16.48 24.72 -1.40
CA LEU A 156 16.18 23.49 -2.12
C LEU A 156 16.96 23.38 -3.43
N PHE A 157 17.14 24.48 -4.18
CA PHE A 157 18.00 24.47 -5.37
C PHE A 157 19.48 24.23 -5.05
N GLU A 158 19.97 24.79 -3.95
CA GLU A 158 21.31 24.55 -3.46
C GLU A 158 21.47 23.08 -3.08
N MET A 159 20.55 22.52 -2.30
CA MET A 159 20.52 21.10 -1.94
C MET A 159 20.53 20.18 -3.17
N GLU A 160 19.66 20.43 -4.15
CA GLU A 160 19.62 19.65 -5.39
C GLU A 160 20.93 19.75 -6.19
N SER A 161 21.65 20.86 -6.08
CA SER A 161 22.95 21.02 -6.72
C SER A 161 24.07 20.37 -5.90
N GLU A 162 24.09 20.52 -4.58
CA GLU A 162 25.22 20.10 -3.73
C GLU A 162 25.26 18.59 -3.52
N ILE A 163 24.11 17.94 -3.29
CA ILE A 163 24.07 16.50 -2.99
C ILE A 163 24.63 15.67 -4.17
N PRO A 164 24.14 15.82 -5.41
CA PRO A 164 24.65 15.02 -6.54
C PRO A 164 26.10 15.35 -6.88
N ASN A 165 26.56 16.59 -6.63
CA ASN A 165 27.95 16.98 -6.85
C ASN A 165 28.91 16.48 -5.75
N GLY A 166 28.37 16.16 -4.56
CA GLY A 166 29.13 15.67 -3.42
C GLY A 166 29.32 14.15 -3.40
N ILE A 167 28.41 13.40 -4.04
CA ILE A 167 28.49 11.95 -4.17
C ILE A 167 29.26 11.52 -5.43
N PRO A 168 29.79 10.27 -5.50
CA PRO A 168 30.57 9.83 -6.64
C PRO A 168 29.74 9.75 -7.95
N ASP A 169 30.32 10.14 -9.10
CA ASP A 169 29.68 10.15 -10.43
C ASP A 169 28.98 8.84 -10.87
N TRP A 170 29.33 7.70 -10.27
CA TRP A 170 28.75 6.40 -10.58
C TRP A 170 27.51 6.08 -9.74
N MET A 171 27.25 6.85 -8.69
CA MET A 171 26.11 6.72 -7.78
C MET A 171 25.01 7.66 -8.24
N ASP A 172 23.99 7.09 -8.88
CA ASP A 172 22.85 7.84 -9.39
C ASP A 172 21.75 7.93 -8.31
N ILE A 173 21.01 9.04 -8.31
CA ILE A 173 19.82 9.20 -7.46
C ILE A 173 18.61 8.80 -8.32
N ASP A 174 18.50 7.49 -8.57
CA ASP A 174 17.58 6.93 -9.57
C ASP A 174 16.10 7.31 -9.35
N ASP A 175 15.70 7.46 -8.08
CA ASP A 175 14.31 7.74 -7.71
C ASP A 175 14.05 9.24 -7.44
N GLY A 176 15.08 10.09 -7.41
CA GLY A 176 14.95 11.49 -6.99
C GLY A 176 14.81 11.68 -5.47
N ILE A 177 14.54 12.92 -5.04
CA ILE A 177 14.35 13.34 -3.65
C ILE A 177 12.89 13.80 -3.48
N TYR A 178 12.03 12.91 -3.01
CA TYR A 178 10.64 13.24 -2.69
C TYR A 178 10.57 13.88 -1.32
N LEU A 179 10.14 15.15 -1.26
CA LEU A 179 9.93 15.83 0.00
C LEU A 179 8.63 15.32 0.65
N GLU A 180 8.62 15.30 1.98
CA GLU A 180 7.44 14.96 2.76
C GLU A 180 6.61 16.21 3.12
N GLU A 181 5.53 15.99 3.88
CA GLU A 181 4.49 16.97 4.20
C GLU A 181 5.02 18.24 4.87
N ASN A 182 5.83 18.13 5.92
CA ASN A 182 6.28 19.27 6.72
C ASN A 182 7.30 20.11 5.96
N ILE A 183 8.24 19.51 5.23
CA ILE A 183 9.17 20.24 4.38
C ILE A 183 8.40 21.04 3.31
N THR A 184 7.49 20.37 2.61
CA THR A 184 6.68 20.99 1.56
C THR A 184 5.84 22.15 2.12
N ASN A 185 5.22 21.95 3.28
CA ASN A 185 4.47 23.01 3.96
C ASN A 185 5.36 24.19 4.39
N CYS A 186 6.56 23.93 4.92
CA CYS A 186 7.49 24.99 5.31
C CYS A 186 7.87 25.86 4.12
N PHE A 187 8.21 25.21 3.01
CA PHE A 187 8.50 25.86 1.74
C PHE A 187 7.32 26.72 1.25
N LEU A 188 6.12 26.13 1.14
CA LEU A 188 4.94 26.84 0.63
C LEU A 188 4.53 28.02 1.52
N GLN A 189 4.52 27.84 2.84
CA GLN A 189 4.16 28.89 3.79
C GLN A 189 5.15 30.06 3.76
N TRP A 190 6.45 29.76 3.80
CA TRP A 190 7.47 30.80 3.77
C TRP A 190 7.44 31.59 2.46
N GLU A 191 7.45 30.89 1.32
CA GLU A 191 7.46 31.54 0.00
C GLU A 191 6.16 32.32 -0.26
N TRP A 192 5.04 31.88 0.31
CA TRP A 192 3.80 32.63 0.25
C TRP A 192 3.87 33.96 1.02
N LEU A 193 4.46 33.97 2.21
CA LEU A 193 4.69 35.20 2.98
C LEU A 193 5.61 36.16 2.20
N VAL A 194 6.66 35.64 1.57
CA VAL A 194 7.55 36.39 0.68
C VAL A 194 6.77 37.01 -0.49
N ALA A 195 5.91 36.22 -1.15
CA ALA A 195 5.08 36.67 -2.27
C ALA A 195 4.09 37.78 -1.84
N LYS A 196 3.43 37.61 -0.69
CA LYS A 196 2.54 38.60 -0.10
C LYS A 196 3.25 39.92 0.20
N ASN A 197 4.46 39.87 0.76
CA ASN A 197 5.27 41.07 1.03
C ASN A 197 5.68 41.79 -0.29
N LYS A 198 5.83 41.04 -1.39
CA LYS A 198 6.05 41.58 -2.74
C LYS A 198 4.77 42.01 -3.46
N LEU A 199 3.61 41.99 -2.79
CA LEU A 199 2.29 42.33 -3.34
C LEU A 199 1.89 41.48 -4.55
N LYS A 200 2.40 40.24 -4.64
CA LYS A 200 1.95 39.25 -5.62
C LYS A 200 0.58 38.73 -5.24
N ASN A 201 -0.26 38.45 -6.23
CA ASN A 201 -1.54 37.80 -5.98
C ASN A 201 -1.34 36.27 -5.82
N ALA A 202 -2.41 35.57 -5.43
CA ALA A 202 -2.35 34.12 -5.19
C ALA A 202 -1.95 33.33 -6.45
N PHE A 203 -2.44 33.73 -7.64
CA PHE A 203 -2.10 33.06 -8.88
C PHE A 203 -0.65 33.31 -9.32
N ASP A 204 -0.11 34.52 -9.09
CA ASP A 204 1.31 34.80 -9.33
C ASP A 204 2.21 33.87 -8.50
N PHE A 205 1.77 33.51 -7.28
CA PHE A 205 2.45 32.54 -6.43
C PHE A 205 2.26 31.10 -6.93
N THR A 206 1.04 30.70 -7.29
CA THR A 206 0.76 29.40 -7.93
C THR A 206 1.64 29.17 -9.17
N GLN A 207 1.78 30.16 -10.04
CA GLN A 207 2.65 30.07 -11.21
C GLN A 207 4.12 29.93 -10.80
N GLN A 208 4.56 30.69 -9.78
CA GLN A 208 5.93 30.59 -9.28
C GLN A 208 6.25 29.20 -8.70
N VAL A 209 5.32 28.59 -7.96
CA VAL A 209 5.47 27.21 -7.47
C VAL A 209 5.60 26.23 -8.62
N ARG A 210 4.75 26.36 -9.64
CA ARG A 210 4.83 25.53 -10.84
C ARG A 210 6.15 25.72 -11.61
N GLU A 211 6.64 26.95 -11.70
CA GLU A 211 7.94 27.24 -12.32
C GLU A 211 9.10 26.63 -11.54
N TRP A 212 9.01 26.51 -10.21
CA TRP A 212 10.01 25.80 -9.40
C TRP A 212 9.96 24.29 -9.63
N GLU A 213 8.77 23.68 -9.66
CA GLU A 213 8.62 22.26 -10.01
C GLU A 213 9.20 21.90 -11.38
N GLU A 214 9.13 22.80 -12.38
CA GLU A 214 9.75 22.57 -13.70
C GLU A 214 11.26 22.76 -13.71
N GLN A 215 11.81 23.46 -12.71
CA GLN A 215 13.24 23.69 -12.56
C GLN A 215 13.93 22.60 -11.72
N PHE A 216 13.21 22.01 -10.76
CA PHE A 216 13.71 20.84 -10.03
C PHE A 216 13.83 19.63 -10.98
N SER A 217 15.00 19.02 -10.97
CA SER A 217 15.34 17.82 -11.74
C SER A 217 15.37 16.56 -10.87
N LEU A 218 15.62 16.71 -9.56
CA LEU A 218 15.63 15.61 -8.60
C LEU A 218 14.60 15.79 -7.50
N ILE A 219 14.33 17.03 -7.09
CA ILE A 219 13.37 17.29 -6.00
C ILE A 219 11.94 17.23 -6.51
N SER A 220 11.06 16.56 -5.76
CA SER A 220 9.61 16.60 -5.97
C SER A 220 8.91 17.00 -4.68
N LEU A 221 7.93 17.90 -4.77
CA LEU A 221 7.11 18.31 -3.64
C LEU A 221 6.10 17.21 -3.29
N ASP A 222 5.63 17.21 -2.04
CA ASP A 222 4.52 16.35 -1.65
C ASP A 222 3.20 16.85 -2.26
N ASP A 223 2.58 16.02 -3.10
CA ASP A 223 1.38 16.38 -3.86
C ASP A 223 0.20 16.73 -2.94
N ASP A 224 0.01 15.98 -1.84
CA ASP A 224 -1.09 16.18 -0.91
C ASP A 224 -0.92 17.47 -0.11
N ALA A 225 0.29 17.78 0.37
CA ALA A 225 0.62 19.03 1.05
C ALA A 225 0.43 20.26 0.13
N VAL A 226 0.78 20.14 -1.17
CA VAL A 226 0.52 21.19 -2.16
C VAL A 226 -0.99 21.44 -2.30
N VAL A 227 -1.80 20.37 -2.42
CA VAL A 227 -3.26 20.48 -2.50
C VAL A 227 -3.84 21.11 -1.24
N ASP A 228 -3.45 20.63 -0.07
CA ASP A 228 -3.94 21.10 1.22
C ASP A 228 -3.62 22.59 1.43
N PHE A 229 -2.39 23.02 1.10
CA PHE A 229 -2.01 24.42 1.20
C PHE A 229 -2.92 25.33 0.37
N PHE A 230 -3.09 25.03 -0.93
CA PHE A 230 -3.85 25.89 -1.83
C PHE A 230 -5.37 25.87 -1.54
N THR A 231 -5.89 24.75 -1.03
CA THR A 231 -7.31 24.62 -0.64
C THR A 231 -7.62 25.23 0.73
N GLN A 232 -6.61 25.56 1.53
CA GLN A 232 -6.76 26.29 2.80
C GLN A 232 -6.56 27.81 2.68
N LEU A 233 -6.14 28.32 1.51
CA LEU A 233 -6.09 29.76 1.25
C LEU A 233 -7.47 30.42 1.42
N SER A 234 -7.49 31.75 1.60
CA SER A 234 -8.75 32.49 1.74
C SER A 234 -9.62 32.38 0.48
N GLU A 235 -10.94 32.51 0.64
CA GLU A 235 -11.91 32.47 -0.46
C GLU A 235 -11.54 33.42 -1.61
N THR A 236 -11.05 34.62 -1.29
CA THR A 236 -10.60 35.60 -2.29
C THR A 236 -9.40 35.14 -3.10
N GLU A 237 -8.46 34.43 -2.46
CA GLU A 237 -7.26 33.90 -3.10
C GLU A 237 -7.62 32.69 -3.98
N GLN A 238 -8.48 31.80 -3.48
CA GLN A 238 -8.99 30.65 -4.22
C GLN A 238 -9.77 31.06 -5.49
N GLN A 239 -10.66 32.05 -5.39
CA GLN A 239 -11.39 32.57 -6.56
C GLN A 239 -10.46 33.22 -7.59
N CYS A 240 -9.39 33.89 -7.13
CA CYS A 240 -8.35 34.43 -8.01
C CYS A 240 -7.67 33.31 -8.81
N ILE A 241 -7.24 32.24 -8.12
CA ILE A 241 -6.59 31.08 -8.76
C ILE A 241 -7.53 30.43 -9.78
N LEU A 242 -8.81 30.22 -9.42
CA LEU A 242 -9.77 29.60 -10.33
C LEU A 242 -10.01 30.42 -11.60
N ALA A 243 -10.14 31.74 -11.46
CA ALA A 243 -10.36 32.63 -12.59
C ALA A 243 -9.19 32.53 -13.59
N GLU A 244 -7.96 32.54 -13.07
CA GLU A 244 -6.75 32.48 -13.87
C GLU A 244 -6.47 31.08 -14.44
N PHE A 245 -6.72 29.99 -13.70
CA PHE A 245 -6.71 28.64 -14.28
C PHE A 245 -7.70 28.51 -15.44
N SER A 246 -8.91 29.06 -15.28
CA SER A 246 -9.90 29.05 -16.36
C SER A 246 -9.47 29.87 -17.58
N ALA A 247 -8.76 30.98 -17.38
CA ALA A 247 -8.26 31.83 -18.46
C ALA A 247 -7.04 31.23 -19.17
N ASN A 248 -6.18 30.54 -18.43
CA ASN A 248 -4.88 30.02 -18.91
C ASN A 248 -4.84 28.50 -19.08
N LYS A 249 -6.00 27.81 -19.05
CA LYS A 249 -6.07 26.34 -19.13
C LYS A 249 -5.32 25.75 -20.33
N GLU A 250 -5.36 26.43 -21.47
CA GLU A 250 -4.72 25.96 -22.71
C GLU A 250 -3.23 26.38 -22.83
N ALA A 251 -2.69 27.12 -21.86
CA ALA A 251 -1.28 27.50 -21.84
C ALA A 251 -0.40 26.26 -21.63
N SER A 252 0.81 26.26 -22.22
CA SER A 252 1.71 25.10 -22.14
C SER A 252 2.06 24.68 -20.72
N LEU A 253 2.16 25.65 -19.81
CA LEU A 253 2.48 25.44 -18.39
C LEU A 253 1.37 24.67 -17.64
N TRP A 254 0.11 24.89 -18.03
CA TRP A 254 -1.06 24.42 -17.28
C TRP A 254 -1.81 23.29 -17.96
N LYS A 255 -1.81 23.24 -19.29
CA LYS A 255 -2.64 22.28 -20.03
C LYS A 255 -2.36 20.83 -19.62
N THR A 256 -1.10 20.44 -19.60
CA THR A 256 -0.70 19.07 -19.28
C THR A 256 -1.02 18.71 -17.84
N THR A 257 -0.81 19.63 -16.89
CA THR A 257 -1.01 19.36 -15.45
C THR A 257 -2.49 19.40 -15.08
N LEU A 258 -3.26 20.36 -15.59
CA LEU A 258 -4.69 20.46 -15.34
C LEU A 258 -5.52 19.38 -16.03
N ASP A 259 -5.03 18.79 -17.12
CA ASP A 259 -5.69 17.65 -17.77
C ASP A 259 -5.25 16.30 -17.20
N ASN A 260 -4.18 16.23 -16.39
CA ASN A 260 -3.66 14.99 -15.79
C ASN A 260 -4.31 14.71 -14.43
N THR A 261 -5.07 13.62 -14.33
CA THR A 261 -5.78 13.26 -13.08
C THR A 261 -4.86 12.92 -11.91
N SER A 262 -3.58 12.64 -12.15
CA SER A 262 -2.60 12.38 -11.09
C SER A 262 -1.84 13.62 -10.65
N SER A 263 -2.10 14.80 -11.23
CA SER A 263 -1.40 16.03 -10.86
C SER A 263 -2.05 16.72 -9.66
N PRO A 264 -1.28 17.25 -8.69
CA PRO A 264 -1.83 18.04 -7.59
C PRO A 264 -2.57 19.28 -8.12
N TRP A 265 -2.10 19.87 -9.22
CA TRP A 265 -2.76 21.01 -9.87
C TRP A 265 -4.14 20.67 -10.42
N HIS A 266 -4.33 19.46 -10.95
CA HIS A 266 -5.65 18.97 -11.34
C HIS A 266 -6.56 18.86 -10.12
N HIS A 267 -6.07 18.29 -9.01
CA HIS A 267 -6.85 18.19 -7.77
C HIS A 267 -7.27 19.55 -7.22
N ILE A 268 -6.36 20.52 -7.17
CA ILE A 268 -6.66 21.91 -6.77
C ILE A 268 -7.72 22.50 -7.71
N TYR A 269 -7.54 22.39 -9.03
CA TYR A 269 -8.50 22.91 -10.00
C TYR A 269 -9.88 22.27 -9.83
N MET A 270 -9.94 20.94 -9.66
CA MET A 270 -11.20 20.20 -9.46
C MET A 270 -11.87 20.58 -8.14
N HIS A 271 -11.12 20.82 -7.06
CA HIS A 271 -11.64 21.34 -5.80
C HIS A 271 -12.27 22.72 -5.99
N LEU A 272 -11.55 23.63 -6.63
CA LEU A 272 -12.00 25.00 -6.84
C LEU A 272 -13.25 25.08 -7.73
N ILE A 273 -13.31 24.33 -8.84
CA ILE A 273 -14.53 24.33 -9.67
C ILE A 273 -15.70 23.66 -8.95
N ASN A 274 -15.48 22.64 -8.12
CA ASN A 274 -16.57 22.02 -7.35
C ASN A 274 -17.23 23.04 -6.41
N GLN A 275 -16.42 23.90 -5.78
CA GLN A 275 -16.89 24.89 -4.83
C GLN A 275 -17.52 26.13 -5.49
N TYR A 276 -16.89 26.66 -6.55
CA TYR A 276 -17.25 27.97 -7.10
C TYR A 276 -17.86 27.95 -8.51
N ALA A 277 -17.76 26.82 -9.24
CA ALA A 277 -18.29 26.66 -10.60
C ALA A 277 -18.79 25.22 -10.84
N PRO A 278 -19.76 24.73 -10.04
CA PRO A 278 -20.19 23.32 -10.06
C PRO A 278 -20.71 22.87 -11.43
N GLU A 279 -21.22 23.79 -12.25
CA GLU A 279 -21.63 23.50 -13.63
C GLU A 279 -20.48 23.02 -14.53
N LYS A 280 -19.23 23.41 -14.22
CA LYS A 280 -18.02 22.96 -14.92
C LYS A 280 -17.42 21.71 -14.31
N TYR A 281 -17.74 21.40 -13.05
CA TYR A 281 -17.16 20.25 -12.35
C TYR A 281 -17.49 18.93 -13.03
N LEU A 282 -18.78 18.66 -13.27
CA LEU A 282 -19.23 17.43 -13.94
C LEU A 282 -18.71 17.32 -15.38
N VAL A 283 -18.58 18.44 -16.09
CA VAL A 283 -18.02 18.48 -17.45
C VAL A 283 -16.55 18.04 -17.45
N ASN A 284 -15.75 18.54 -16.51
CA ASN A 284 -14.34 18.14 -16.40
C ASN A 284 -14.20 16.69 -15.91
N MET A 285 -15.02 16.25 -14.95
CA MET A 285 -15.06 14.85 -14.49
C MET A 285 -15.34 13.88 -15.66
N ARG A 286 -16.32 14.20 -16.51
CA ARG A 286 -16.61 13.38 -17.70
C ARG A 286 -15.43 13.35 -18.68
N ALA A 287 -14.76 14.49 -18.90
CA ALA A 287 -13.64 14.59 -19.82
C ALA A 287 -12.43 13.75 -19.39
N THR A 288 -12.26 13.50 -18.09
CA THR A 288 -11.13 12.74 -17.53
C THR A 288 -11.42 11.28 -17.23
N ILE A 289 -12.62 10.76 -17.55
CA ILE A 289 -12.96 9.33 -17.45
C ILE A 289 -11.89 8.40 -18.07
N PRO A 290 -11.30 8.70 -19.26
CA PRO A 290 -10.28 7.82 -19.85
C PRO A 290 -9.01 7.65 -19.01
N GLN A 291 -8.71 8.60 -18.12
CA GLN A 291 -7.53 8.53 -17.23
C GLN A 291 -7.91 7.91 -15.87
N GLN A 292 -9.09 8.27 -15.36
CA GLN A 292 -9.61 7.78 -14.09
C GLN A 292 -11.10 7.48 -14.21
N TRP A 293 -11.43 6.19 -14.39
CA TRP A 293 -12.79 5.76 -14.68
C TRP A 293 -13.80 6.15 -13.57
N GLN A 294 -13.34 6.24 -12.32
CA GLN A 294 -14.14 6.60 -11.15
C GLN A 294 -14.78 7.99 -11.31
N ASN A 295 -14.19 8.88 -12.11
CA ASN A 295 -14.74 10.22 -12.39
C ASN A 295 -16.09 10.16 -13.10
N GLY A 296 -16.43 9.02 -13.71
CA GLY A 296 -17.75 8.81 -14.30
C GLY A 296 -18.87 8.63 -13.26
N LEU A 297 -18.57 8.12 -12.06
CA LEU A 297 -19.59 7.87 -11.03
C LEU A 297 -20.43 9.10 -10.67
N PRO A 298 -19.85 10.26 -10.29
CA PRO A 298 -20.66 11.45 -9.98
C PRO A 298 -21.43 11.99 -11.19
N VAL A 299 -20.90 11.83 -12.41
CA VAL A 299 -21.58 12.25 -13.64
C VAL A 299 -22.80 11.37 -13.92
N ILE A 300 -22.68 10.06 -13.70
CA ILE A 300 -23.77 9.10 -13.85
C ILE A 300 -24.88 9.38 -12.82
N GLU A 301 -24.50 9.67 -11.58
CA GLU A 301 -25.41 10.02 -10.49
C GLU A 301 -26.25 11.27 -10.80
N ASP A 302 -25.62 12.32 -11.33
CA ASP A 302 -26.31 13.55 -11.75
C ASP A 302 -27.36 13.27 -12.85
N PHE A 303 -27.00 12.52 -13.90
CA PHE A 303 -27.96 12.15 -14.95
C PHE A 303 -29.10 11.25 -14.42
N LEU A 304 -28.82 10.37 -13.46
CA LEU A 304 -29.85 9.57 -12.79
C LEU A 304 -30.81 10.44 -11.99
N ALA A 305 -30.30 11.42 -11.24
CA ALA A 305 -31.12 12.37 -10.48
C ALA A 305 -32.04 13.19 -11.41
N GLN A 306 -31.57 13.51 -12.61
CA GLN A 306 -32.34 14.19 -13.67
C GLN A 306 -33.26 13.25 -14.47
N GLN A 307 -33.22 11.94 -14.21
CA GLN A 307 -33.92 10.89 -14.98
C GLN A 307 -33.53 10.86 -16.46
N ASP A 308 -32.35 11.37 -16.83
CA ASP A 308 -31.79 11.26 -18.17
C ASP A 308 -31.04 9.93 -18.31
N TYR A 309 -31.82 8.85 -18.41
CA TYR A 309 -31.27 7.50 -18.52
C TYR A 309 -30.47 7.28 -19.82
N SER A 310 -30.71 8.08 -20.86
CA SER A 310 -29.96 7.97 -22.13
C SER A 310 -28.54 8.53 -21.98
N GLN A 311 -28.38 9.70 -21.35
CA GLN A 311 -27.05 10.24 -21.05
C GLN A 311 -26.34 9.40 -19.98
N SER A 312 -27.05 8.95 -18.95
CA SER A 312 -26.50 8.06 -17.93
C SER A 312 -25.87 6.81 -18.57
N LEU A 313 -26.58 6.15 -19.51
CA LEU A 313 -26.07 4.99 -20.23
C LEU A 313 -24.81 5.31 -21.06
N SER A 314 -24.76 6.47 -21.71
CA SER A 314 -23.56 6.91 -22.46
C SER A 314 -22.35 7.02 -21.56
N VAL A 315 -22.50 7.64 -20.39
CA VAL A 315 -21.40 7.82 -19.44
C VAL A 315 -21.00 6.48 -18.82
N ILE A 316 -21.95 5.60 -18.50
CA ILE A 316 -21.66 4.23 -18.04
C ILE A 316 -20.78 3.49 -19.05
N GLN A 317 -21.05 3.63 -20.36
CA GLN A 317 -20.23 3.01 -21.41
C GLN A 317 -18.83 3.61 -21.47
N GLU A 318 -18.68 4.93 -21.38
CA GLU A 318 -17.38 5.60 -21.28
C GLU A 318 -16.57 5.09 -20.07
N THR A 319 -17.22 5.01 -18.90
CA THR A 319 -16.64 4.52 -17.65
C THR A 319 -16.22 3.06 -17.74
N LEU A 320 -17.07 2.18 -18.28
CA LEU A 320 -16.74 0.76 -18.45
C LEU A 320 -15.58 0.57 -19.43
N ASN A 321 -15.55 1.34 -20.51
CA ASN A 321 -14.45 1.28 -21.47
C ASN A 321 -13.11 1.69 -20.84
N ALA A 322 -13.11 2.73 -20.00
CA ALA A 322 -11.92 3.14 -19.25
C ALA A 322 -11.50 2.09 -18.20
N LEU A 323 -12.46 1.58 -17.40
CA LEU A 323 -12.20 0.52 -16.41
C LEU A 323 -11.60 -0.74 -17.07
N LEU A 324 -12.08 -1.09 -18.25
CA LEU A 324 -11.68 -2.30 -18.97
C LEU A 324 -10.54 -2.07 -19.96
N GLN A 325 -9.97 -0.87 -20.04
CA GLN A 325 -8.93 -0.51 -21.03
C GLN A 325 -7.69 -1.40 -20.95
N SER A 326 -7.29 -1.81 -19.74
CA SER A 326 -6.16 -2.72 -19.51
C SER A 326 -6.49 -4.20 -19.77
N SER A 327 -7.77 -4.53 -19.92
CA SER A 327 -8.20 -5.89 -20.22
C SER A 327 -8.19 -6.13 -21.73
N GLN A 328 -7.61 -7.26 -22.18
CA GLN A 328 -7.64 -7.68 -23.60
C GLN A 328 -9.07 -7.95 -24.13
N VAL A 329 -10.11 -7.75 -23.31
CA VAL A 329 -11.53 -7.98 -23.62
C VAL A 329 -12.19 -6.72 -24.22
N GLY A 330 -11.41 -5.66 -24.45
CA GLY A 330 -11.85 -4.34 -24.93
C GLY A 330 -12.91 -4.37 -26.05
N ASN A 331 -14.01 -3.66 -25.77
CA ASN A 331 -15.11 -3.24 -26.65
C ASN A 331 -16.36 -4.14 -26.77
N SER A 332 -16.48 -5.26 -26.05
CA SER A 332 -17.68 -6.14 -26.18
C SER A 332 -18.33 -6.59 -24.88
N TRP A 333 -17.83 -6.16 -23.71
CA TRP A 333 -18.45 -6.56 -22.45
C TRP A 333 -19.84 -5.96 -22.30
N THR A 334 -20.80 -6.81 -21.96
CA THR A 334 -22.14 -6.44 -21.54
C THR A 334 -22.54 -7.25 -20.31
N PRO A 335 -23.43 -6.74 -19.44
CA PRO A 335 -23.85 -7.43 -18.22
C PRO A 335 -24.35 -8.86 -18.42
N GLU A 336 -24.87 -9.16 -19.61
CA GLU A 336 -25.47 -10.42 -20.04
C GLU A 336 -24.43 -11.45 -20.51
N THR A 337 -23.21 -11.03 -20.83
CA THR A 337 -22.19 -11.86 -21.51
C THR A 337 -21.14 -12.48 -20.60
N SER A 338 -20.84 -11.86 -19.46
CA SER A 338 -19.93 -12.43 -18.46
C SER A 338 -19.96 -11.61 -17.17
N LEU A 339 -19.53 -12.20 -16.06
CA LEU A 339 -19.45 -11.50 -14.78
C LEU A 339 -18.24 -10.56 -14.73
N LEU A 340 -18.47 -9.28 -14.46
CA LEU A 340 -17.45 -8.22 -14.53
C LEU A 340 -16.29 -8.48 -13.55
N PHE A 341 -16.57 -8.95 -12.33
CA PHE A 341 -15.53 -9.25 -11.33
C PHE A 341 -14.52 -10.30 -11.83
N THR A 342 -14.90 -11.17 -12.78
CA THR A 342 -14.00 -12.19 -13.34
C THR A 342 -12.95 -11.61 -14.28
N ILE A 343 -13.21 -10.40 -14.79
CA ILE A 343 -12.35 -9.60 -15.66
C ILE A 343 -11.47 -8.69 -14.79
N VAL A 344 -12.07 -7.84 -13.96
CA VAL A 344 -11.34 -6.84 -13.14
C VAL A 344 -10.46 -7.48 -12.06
N SER A 345 -10.82 -8.64 -11.52
CA SER A 345 -9.97 -9.33 -10.54
C SER A 345 -8.65 -9.88 -11.11
N ARG A 346 -8.45 -9.84 -12.44
CA ARG A 346 -7.16 -10.20 -13.06
C ARG A 346 -6.12 -9.07 -12.96
N THR A 347 -6.57 -7.83 -12.81
CA THR A 347 -5.71 -6.64 -12.86
C THR A 347 -5.40 -6.07 -11.47
N HIS A 348 -6.19 -6.40 -10.44
CA HIS A 348 -6.00 -5.90 -9.07
C HIS A 348 -5.32 -6.95 -8.16
N TYR A 349 -4.10 -6.63 -7.71
CA TYR A 349 -3.31 -7.42 -6.76
C TYR A 349 -3.54 -7.05 -5.28
N SER A 350 -4.35 -6.02 -4.99
CA SER A 350 -4.54 -5.48 -3.64
C SER A 350 -5.93 -5.77 -3.05
N ASN A 351 -6.05 -5.61 -1.73
CA ASN A 351 -7.23 -5.88 -0.91
C ASN A 351 -8.53 -5.37 -1.55
N GLN A 352 -9.51 -6.27 -1.66
CA GLN A 352 -10.77 -6.17 -2.40
C GLN A 352 -11.71 -5.07 -1.86
N ASN A 353 -11.43 -3.80 -2.15
CA ASN A 353 -12.42 -2.74 -2.06
C ASN A 353 -13.07 -2.56 -3.44
N TRP A 354 -14.17 -3.26 -3.68
CA TRP A 354 -14.96 -3.19 -4.92
C TRP A 354 -16.10 -2.16 -4.86
N GLU A 355 -16.08 -1.22 -3.92
CA GLU A 355 -17.23 -0.33 -3.68
C GLU A 355 -17.54 0.56 -4.88
N ASN A 356 -16.52 1.03 -5.59
CA ASN A 356 -16.72 1.84 -6.81
C ASN A 356 -17.33 1.01 -7.95
N GLU A 357 -16.89 -0.24 -8.16
CA GLU A 357 -17.45 -1.13 -9.18
C GLU A 357 -18.88 -1.54 -8.85
N LYS A 358 -19.17 -1.81 -7.57
CA LYS A 358 -20.54 -2.06 -7.10
C LYS A 358 -21.43 -0.84 -7.35
N THR A 359 -20.94 0.36 -7.06
CA THR A 359 -21.64 1.61 -7.32
C THR A 359 -21.94 1.78 -8.81
N LEU A 360 -20.95 1.53 -9.69
CA LEU A 360 -21.14 1.55 -11.14
C LEU A 360 -22.24 0.56 -11.60
N LEU A 361 -22.20 -0.68 -11.10
CA LEU A 361 -23.21 -1.70 -11.43
C LEU A 361 -24.61 -1.30 -10.93
N HIS A 362 -24.68 -0.69 -9.74
CA HIS A 362 -25.93 -0.20 -9.19
C HIS A 362 -26.53 0.91 -10.07
N TYR A 363 -25.73 1.90 -10.45
CA TYR A 363 -26.16 2.96 -11.36
C TYR A 363 -26.56 2.42 -12.73
N TYR A 364 -25.83 1.43 -13.25
CA TYR A 364 -26.21 0.77 -14.49
C TYR A 364 -27.56 0.06 -14.35
N GLN A 365 -27.82 -0.60 -13.22
CA GLN A 365 -29.10 -1.27 -12.99
C GLN A 365 -30.27 -0.26 -12.95
N GLN A 366 -30.09 0.87 -12.25
CA GLN A 366 -31.09 1.94 -12.22
C GLN A 366 -31.37 2.49 -13.62
N THR A 367 -30.31 2.72 -14.40
CA THR A 367 -30.39 3.19 -15.79
C THR A 367 -31.16 2.21 -16.67
N ALA A 368 -30.81 0.92 -16.61
CA ALA A 368 -31.48 -0.13 -17.38
C ALA A 368 -32.97 -0.24 -17.02
N ARG A 369 -33.33 -0.09 -15.73
CA ARG A 369 -34.75 -0.04 -15.31
C ARG A 369 -35.48 1.19 -15.87
N GLY A 370 -34.84 2.36 -15.86
CA GLY A 370 -35.38 3.59 -16.44
C GLY A 370 -35.60 3.50 -17.96
N LEU A 371 -34.73 2.76 -18.66
CA LEU A 371 -34.85 2.44 -20.09
C LEU A 371 -35.77 1.26 -20.40
N VAL A 372 -36.39 0.64 -19.38
CA VAL A 372 -37.27 -0.53 -19.52
C VAL A 372 -36.54 -1.76 -20.11
N GLU A 373 -35.24 -1.87 -19.86
CA GLU A 373 -34.40 -3.01 -20.25
C GLU A 373 -34.38 -4.07 -19.13
N SER A 374 -35.52 -4.74 -18.92
CA SER A 374 -35.70 -5.65 -17.77
C SER A 374 -34.67 -6.79 -17.73
N GLU A 375 -34.32 -7.36 -18.88
CA GLU A 375 -33.35 -8.45 -18.94
C GLU A 375 -31.94 -8.01 -18.51
N ARG A 376 -31.51 -6.81 -18.93
CA ARG A 376 -30.24 -6.21 -18.51
C ARG A 376 -30.22 -5.87 -17.03
N ALA A 377 -31.31 -5.28 -16.52
CA ALA A 377 -31.44 -4.94 -15.11
C ALA A 377 -31.34 -6.18 -14.20
N ASN A 378 -31.89 -7.31 -14.64
CA ASN A 378 -31.83 -8.58 -13.93
C ASN A 378 -30.43 -9.22 -14.04
N ALA A 379 -29.77 -9.14 -15.20
CA ALA A 379 -28.37 -9.55 -15.33
C ALA A 379 -27.45 -8.75 -14.39
N LEU A 380 -27.66 -7.43 -14.28
CA LEU A 380 -26.94 -6.55 -13.35
C LEU A 380 -27.23 -6.86 -11.87
N GLU A 381 -28.37 -7.45 -11.55
CA GLU A 381 -28.67 -7.95 -10.20
C GLU A 381 -27.77 -9.13 -9.84
N ILE A 382 -27.65 -10.10 -10.76
CA ILE A 382 -26.73 -11.24 -10.60
C ILE A 382 -25.28 -10.75 -10.46
N GLN A 383 -24.88 -9.73 -11.23
CA GLN A 383 -23.54 -9.12 -11.13
C GLN A 383 -23.28 -8.57 -9.72
N GLN A 384 -24.20 -7.78 -9.17
CA GLN A 384 -24.06 -7.20 -7.82
C GLN A 384 -23.99 -8.27 -6.74
N ILE A 385 -24.82 -9.32 -6.84
CA ILE A 385 -24.75 -10.47 -5.93
C ILE A 385 -23.38 -11.13 -6.04
N ALA A 386 -22.88 -11.35 -7.26
CA ALA A 386 -21.59 -11.99 -7.48
C ALA A 386 -20.39 -11.20 -6.92
N PHE A 387 -20.40 -9.86 -7.00
CA PHE A 387 -19.35 -9.04 -6.40
C PHE A 387 -19.27 -9.18 -4.87
N THR A 388 -20.40 -9.47 -4.21
CA THR A 388 -20.47 -9.57 -2.75
C THR A 388 -20.33 -11.01 -2.27
N HIS A 389 -20.89 -11.97 -3.02
CA HIS A 389 -21.09 -13.35 -2.60
C HIS A 389 -20.43 -14.37 -3.53
N SER A 390 -19.46 -13.98 -4.37
CA SER A 390 -18.83 -14.90 -5.35
C SER A 390 -18.39 -16.24 -4.76
N TYR A 391 -17.91 -16.27 -3.52
CA TYR A 391 -17.47 -17.49 -2.84
C TYR A 391 -18.54 -18.19 -1.99
N ASP A 392 -19.69 -17.55 -1.76
CA ASP A 392 -20.88 -18.17 -1.17
C ASP A 392 -21.70 -18.83 -2.28
N TRP A 393 -21.48 -20.13 -2.45
CA TRP A 393 -22.11 -20.86 -3.55
C TRP A 393 -23.62 -20.96 -3.38
N SER A 394 -24.14 -21.01 -2.14
CA SER A 394 -25.58 -21.09 -1.91
C SER A 394 -26.28 -19.85 -2.45
N THR A 395 -25.77 -18.67 -2.09
CA THR A 395 -26.29 -17.39 -2.57
C THR A 395 -26.16 -17.27 -4.10
N MET A 396 -25.04 -17.73 -4.67
CA MET A 396 -24.86 -17.70 -6.13
C MET A 396 -25.81 -18.64 -6.88
N PHE A 397 -26.00 -19.87 -6.42
CA PHE A 397 -26.97 -20.80 -7.02
C PHE A 397 -28.41 -20.25 -6.93
N GLN A 398 -28.75 -19.63 -5.80
CA GLN A 398 -30.04 -18.96 -5.63
C GLN A 398 -30.18 -17.80 -6.64
N ALA A 399 -29.17 -16.95 -6.79
CA ALA A 399 -29.19 -15.84 -7.75
C ALA A 399 -29.39 -16.34 -9.19
N PHE A 400 -28.70 -17.41 -9.60
CA PHE A 400 -28.88 -17.97 -10.93
C PHE A 400 -30.25 -18.61 -11.16
N THR A 401 -30.99 -18.98 -10.12
CA THR A 401 -32.28 -19.69 -10.27
C THR A 401 -33.49 -18.77 -10.04
N GLU A 402 -33.38 -17.78 -9.16
CA GLU A 402 -34.50 -16.91 -8.77
C GLU A 402 -34.56 -15.60 -9.56
N VAL A 403 -33.43 -15.09 -10.05
CA VAL A 403 -33.40 -13.84 -10.82
C VAL A 403 -33.89 -14.11 -12.26
N PRO A 404 -34.95 -13.44 -12.74
CA PRO A 404 -35.56 -13.79 -14.02
C PRO A 404 -34.77 -13.25 -15.22
N VAL A 405 -33.92 -14.09 -15.80
CA VAL A 405 -33.21 -13.84 -17.07
C VAL A 405 -33.51 -14.95 -18.08
N SER A 406 -33.22 -14.73 -19.37
CA SER A 406 -33.32 -15.83 -20.34
C SER A 406 -32.32 -16.95 -20.03
N GLU A 407 -32.67 -18.18 -20.43
CA GLU A 407 -31.84 -19.37 -20.19
C GLU A 407 -30.41 -19.20 -20.75
N ASN A 408 -30.27 -18.53 -21.90
CA ASN A 408 -28.96 -18.25 -22.50
C ASN A 408 -28.10 -17.37 -21.59
N ILE A 409 -28.63 -16.26 -21.08
CA ILE A 409 -27.91 -15.38 -20.16
C ILE A 409 -27.58 -16.10 -18.86
N GLN A 410 -28.54 -16.84 -18.31
CA GLN A 410 -28.33 -17.64 -17.11
C GLN A 410 -27.14 -18.60 -17.28
N GLN A 411 -27.11 -19.35 -18.39
CA GLN A 411 -26.03 -20.29 -18.70
C GLN A 411 -24.68 -19.59 -18.86
N VAL A 412 -24.64 -18.46 -19.57
CA VAL A 412 -23.41 -17.70 -19.81
C VAL A 412 -22.84 -17.11 -18.52
N LEU A 413 -23.69 -16.51 -17.67
CA LEU A 413 -23.26 -15.94 -16.39
C LEU A 413 -22.85 -17.03 -15.39
N PHE A 414 -23.60 -18.14 -15.34
CA PHE A 414 -23.23 -19.31 -14.54
C PHE A 414 -21.86 -19.86 -14.96
N GLN A 415 -21.64 -20.02 -16.27
CA GLN A 415 -20.37 -20.48 -16.83
C GLN A 415 -19.22 -19.55 -16.43
N SER A 416 -19.43 -18.23 -16.55
CA SER A 416 -18.46 -17.21 -16.14
C SER A 416 -18.09 -17.32 -14.65
N TRP A 417 -19.06 -17.51 -13.76
CA TRP A 417 -18.83 -17.73 -12.33
C TRP A 417 -18.11 -19.05 -12.06
N ARG A 418 -18.60 -20.16 -12.62
CA ARG A 418 -18.03 -21.49 -12.41
C ARG A 418 -16.56 -21.52 -12.78
N ASP A 419 -16.21 -21.03 -13.96
CA ASP A 419 -14.84 -21.03 -14.46
C ASP A 419 -13.93 -20.13 -13.61
N TYR A 420 -14.47 -19.01 -13.12
CA TYR A 420 -13.76 -18.16 -12.17
C TYR A 420 -13.43 -18.89 -10.86
N ILE A 421 -14.43 -19.52 -10.23
CA ILE A 421 -14.27 -20.23 -8.95
C ILE A 421 -13.30 -21.39 -9.10
N VAL A 422 -13.48 -22.21 -10.14
CA VAL A 422 -12.57 -23.30 -10.45
C VAL A 422 -11.14 -22.82 -10.61
N ARG A 423 -10.93 -21.77 -11.42
CA ARG A 423 -9.59 -21.24 -11.69
C ARG A 423 -8.93 -20.69 -10.42
N ARG A 424 -9.69 -20.00 -9.57
CA ARG A 424 -9.18 -19.45 -8.29
C ARG A 424 -8.90 -20.53 -7.25
N ALA A 425 -9.67 -21.60 -7.23
CA ALA A 425 -9.48 -22.74 -6.33
C ALA A 425 -8.37 -23.69 -6.80
N LYS A 426 -7.98 -23.65 -8.09
CA LYS A 426 -6.91 -24.48 -8.63
C LYS A 426 -5.57 -24.11 -7.97
N PRO A 427 -4.91 -25.03 -7.24
CA PRO A 427 -3.69 -24.70 -6.54
C PRO A 427 -2.57 -24.32 -7.53
N ARG A 428 -1.88 -23.20 -7.27
CA ARG A 428 -0.77 -22.74 -8.11
C ARG A 428 0.39 -23.74 -8.05
N SER A 429 0.99 -24.02 -9.19
CA SER A 429 2.21 -24.82 -9.26
C SER A 429 3.28 -24.12 -10.09
N TYR A 430 4.04 -23.24 -9.43
CA TYR A 430 5.18 -22.54 -10.01
C TYR A 430 6.23 -23.48 -10.64
N TYR A 431 6.27 -24.76 -10.22
CA TYR A 431 7.21 -25.75 -10.74
C TYR A 431 6.71 -26.51 -11.99
N LEU A 432 5.40 -26.57 -12.25
CA LEU A 432 4.82 -27.35 -13.36
C LEU A 432 4.70 -26.53 -14.65
N GLU A 433 4.60 -25.20 -14.57
CA GLU A 433 4.50 -24.31 -15.73
C GLU A 433 5.77 -24.32 -16.61
N PHE A 434 6.95 -24.59 -16.03
CA PHE A 434 8.23 -24.60 -16.76
C PHE A 434 8.64 -25.96 -17.33
N GLN A 435 7.92 -27.05 -17.02
CA GLN A 435 8.30 -28.42 -17.43
C GLN A 435 7.32 -29.09 -18.39
N GLY A 436 6.32 -28.38 -18.92
CA GLY A 436 5.36 -28.95 -19.87
C GLY A 436 4.47 -30.04 -19.24
N ALA A 437 4.14 -29.88 -17.95
CA ALA A 437 3.32 -30.83 -17.22
C ALA A 437 1.92 -30.98 -17.84
N LYS A 438 1.32 -32.17 -17.69
CA LYS A 438 -0.04 -32.45 -18.14
C LYS A 438 -1.04 -31.56 -17.40
N THR A 439 -1.74 -30.71 -18.14
CA THR A 439 -2.82 -29.88 -17.62
C THR A 439 -4.12 -30.65 -17.52
N VAL A 440 -4.93 -30.30 -16.53
CA VAL A 440 -6.26 -30.84 -16.28
C VAL A 440 -7.24 -29.68 -16.33
N ASP A 441 -8.02 -29.66 -17.41
CA ASP A 441 -9.01 -28.62 -17.66
C ASP A 441 -10.35 -28.91 -16.98
N ASN A 442 -10.67 -30.19 -16.74
CA ASN A 442 -11.92 -30.63 -16.11
C ASN A 442 -11.62 -31.63 -14.98
N TRP A 443 -12.07 -31.31 -13.76
CA TRP A 443 -11.70 -32.03 -12.53
C TRP A 443 -12.82 -32.00 -11.49
N TRP A 444 -12.60 -32.62 -10.33
CA TRP A 444 -13.65 -32.89 -9.34
C TRP A 444 -14.46 -31.65 -8.92
N LEU A 445 -13.86 -30.46 -8.89
CA LEU A 445 -14.58 -29.23 -8.55
C LEU A 445 -15.61 -28.83 -9.63
N HIS A 446 -15.29 -29.03 -10.91
CA HIS A 446 -16.25 -28.85 -12.00
C HIS A 446 -17.43 -29.79 -11.82
N TRP A 447 -17.14 -31.06 -11.55
CA TRP A 447 -18.19 -32.08 -11.39
C TRP A 447 -19.06 -31.78 -10.16
N LEU A 448 -18.48 -31.30 -9.07
CA LEU A 448 -19.23 -30.91 -7.89
C LEU A 448 -20.19 -29.76 -8.21
N ILE A 449 -19.70 -28.66 -8.78
CA ILE A 449 -20.52 -27.49 -9.13
C ILE A 449 -21.62 -27.87 -10.14
N ASP A 450 -21.26 -28.60 -11.19
CA ASP A 450 -22.20 -29.07 -12.21
C ASP A 450 -23.27 -29.99 -11.62
N SER A 451 -22.94 -30.83 -10.65
CA SER A 451 -23.90 -31.74 -10.01
C SER A 451 -24.95 -31.02 -9.17
N ILE A 452 -24.65 -29.81 -8.72
CA ILE A 452 -25.56 -28.96 -7.94
C ILE A 452 -26.46 -28.16 -8.89
N ALA A 453 -25.87 -27.58 -9.95
CA ALA A 453 -26.58 -26.71 -10.89
C ALA A 453 -27.49 -27.46 -11.87
N ASP A 454 -27.09 -28.67 -12.29
CA ASP A 454 -27.79 -29.44 -13.32
C ASP A 454 -28.65 -30.56 -12.69
N LEU A 455 -29.97 -30.42 -12.83
CA LEU A 455 -30.96 -31.38 -12.33
C LEU A 455 -30.79 -32.79 -12.92
N GLN A 456 -30.12 -32.94 -14.07
CA GLN A 456 -29.86 -34.24 -14.70
C GLN A 456 -28.61 -34.95 -14.16
N LYS A 457 -27.66 -34.21 -13.56
CA LYS A 457 -26.43 -34.79 -13.00
C LYS A 457 -26.66 -35.24 -11.56
N GLY A 458 -26.89 -34.29 -10.65
CA GLY A 458 -27.16 -34.59 -9.25
C GLY A 458 -26.06 -35.38 -8.53
N LYS A 459 -26.38 -35.80 -7.29
CA LYS A 459 -25.44 -36.48 -6.38
C LYS A 459 -24.82 -37.76 -6.94
N THR A 460 -25.63 -38.65 -7.52
CA THR A 460 -25.13 -39.95 -8.02
C THR A 460 -24.09 -39.78 -9.13
N TRP A 461 -24.31 -38.85 -10.05
CA TRP A 461 -23.36 -38.58 -11.13
C TRP A 461 -22.01 -38.08 -10.60
N PHE A 462 -22.01 -37.18 -9.61
CA PHE A 462 -20.77 -36.73 -8.98
C PHE A 462 -20.02 -37.89 -8.32
N GLN A 463 -20.73 -38.75 -7.60
CA GLN A 463 -20.16 -39.93 -6.93
C GLN A 463 -19.50 -40.89 -7.92
N GLU A 464 -20.12 -41.14 -9.07
CA GLU A 464 -19.55 -41.96 -10.14
C GLU A 464 -18.28 -41.32 -10.72
N LYS A 465 -18.32 -40.01 -11.01
CA LYS A 465 -17.18 -39.27 -11.59
C LYS A 465 -15.98 -39.24 -10.66
N ILE A 466 -16.17 -38.87 -9.39
CA ILE A 466 -15.06 -38.78 -8.43
C ILE A 466 -14.47 -40.16 -8.11
N THR A 467 -15.30 -41.20 -8.04
CA THR A 467 -14.82 -42.57 -7.81
C THR A 467 -14.04 -43.09 -9.02
N SER A 468 -14.54 -42.85 -10.24
CA SER A 468 -13.84 -43.22 -11.46
C SER A 468 -12.51 -42.48 -11.59
N TRP A 469 -12.45 -41.19 -11.27
CA TRP A 469 -11.23 -40.40 -11.29
C TRP A 469 -10.18 -40.95 -10.32
N LEU A 470 -10.55 -41.18 -9.04
CA LEU A 470 -9.63 -41.76 -8.05
C LEU A 470 -9.10 -43.13 -8.44
N THR A 471 -9.94 -43.95 -9.09
CA THR A 471 -9.54 -45.29 -9.56
C THR A 471 -8.55 -45.23 -10.74
N ASN A 472 -8.59 -44.15 -11.51
CA ASN A 472 -7.79 -43.96 -12.71
C ASN A 472 -6.59 -43.00 -12.49
N LEU A 473 -6.32 -42.58 -11.25
CA LEU A 473 -5.16 -41.76 -10.95
C LEU A 473 -3.87 -42.53 -11.27
N PRO A 474 -2.88 -41.91 -11.96
CA PRO A 474 -1.59 -42.55 -12.19
C PRO A 474 -0.92 -42.95 -10.88
N LEU A 475 -0.17 -44.05 -10.91
CA LEU A 475 0.63 -44.49 -9.77
C LEU A 475 1.95 -43.71 -9.72
N ASP A 476 2.53 -43.40 -10.89
CA ASP A 476 3.79 -42.68 -11.01
C ASP A 476 3.60 -41.16 -10.78
N LYS A 477 4.43 -40.60 -9.89
CA LYS A 477 4.54 -39.15 -9.64
C LYS A 477 4.77 -38.35 -10.93
N ALA A 478 5.59 -38.86 -11.85
CA ALA A 478 5.91 -38.16 -13.10
C ALA A 478 4.69 -38.00 -14.01
N GLU A 479 3.70 -38.90 -13.91
CA GLU A 479 2.51 -38.93 -14.76
C GLU A 479 1.32 -38.15 -14.16
N LEU A 480 1.34 -37.86 -12.86
CA LEU A 480 0.24 -37.18 -12.16
C LEU A 480 0.06 -35.72 -12.58
N GLY A 481 1.14 -35.00 -12.92
CA GLY A 481 1.05 -33.59 -13.31
C GLY A 481 0.22 -32.75 -12.31
N GLU A 482 -0.78 -32.03 -12.82
CA GLU A 482 -1.66 -31.21 -11.98
C GLU A 482 -2.56 -32.02 -11.03
N GLU A 483 -2.89 -33.28 -11.35
CA GLU A 483 -3.78 -34.13 -10.53
C GLU A 483 -3.28 -34.29 -9.10
N TYR A 484 -1.96 -34.25 -8.89
CA TYR A 484 -1.35 -34.28 -7.56
C TYR A 484 -1.87 -33.15 -6.67
N ASN A 485 -1.94 -31.91 -7.19
CA ASN A 485 -2.40 -30.77 -6.41
C ASN A 485 -3.93 -30.80 -6.22
N LEU A 486 -4.67 -31.31 -7.20
CA LEU A 486 -6.13 -31.47 -7.10
C LEU A 486 -6.50 -32.53 -6.06
N LEU A 487 -5.73 -33.62 -5.98
CA LEU A 487 -5.85 -34.64 -4.94
C LEU A 487 -5.50 -34.08 -3.55
N ARG A 488 -4.44 -33.28 -3.44
CA ARG A 488 -4.10 -32.61 -2.17
C ARG A 488 -5.23 -31.70 -1.70
N LEU A 489 -5.82 -30.91 -2.60
CA LEU A 489 -6.96 -30.05 -2.27
C LEU A 489 -8.16 -30.87 -1.80
N LEU A 490 -8.53 -31.94 -2.51
CA LEU A 490 -9.60 -32.84 -2.08
C LEU A 490 -9.31 -33.43 -0.71
N THR A 491 -8.07 -33.84 -0.46
CA THR A 491 -7.65 -34.45 0.81
C THR A 491 -7.74 -33.44 1.96
N LYS A 492 -7.34 -32.18 1.74
CA LYS A 492 -7.52 -31.09 2.70
C LYS A 492 -8.98 -30.97 3.09
N ASP A 493 -9.87 -30.80 2.12
CA ASP A 493 -11.29 -30.57 2.40
C ASP A 493 -11.92 -31.76 3.13
N LEU A 494 -11.57 -33.00 2.79
CA LEU A 494 -12.09 -34.18 3.48
C LEU A 494 -11.59 -34.29 4.94
N ILE A 495 -10.37 -33.83 5.23
CA ILE A 495 -9.85 -33.75 6.61
C ILE A 495 -10.63 -32.70 7.41
N GLU A 496 -10.83 -31.52 6.82
CA GLU A 496 -11.51 -30.38 7.47
C GLU A 496 -13.00 -30.68 7.71
N ILE A 497 -13.72 -31.28 6.74
CA ILE A 497 -15.11 -31.72 6.89
C ILE A 497 -15.30 -32.68 8.09
N ARG A 498 -14.32 -33.55 8.34
CA ARG A 498 -14.39 -34.54 9.43
C ARG A 498 -14.23 -33.91 10.82
N ASN A 499 -13.85 -32.64 10.94
CA ASN A 499 -13.79 -31.86 12.19
C ASN A 499 -13.17 -32.63 13.37
N GLN A 500 -12.06 -33.35 13.13
CA GLN A 500 -11.43 -34.12 14.20
C GLN A 500 -10.49 -33.24 15.05
N PRO A 501 -10.70 -33.14 16.38
CA PRO A 501 -9.92 -32.26 17.27
C PRO A 501 -8.44 -32.65 17.38
N THR A 502 -8.09 -33.83 16.89
CA THR A 502 -6.73 -34.27 16.60
C THR A 502 -6.72 -34.70 15.14
N ASN A 503 -6.02 -33.95 14.29
CA ASN A 503 -5.70 -34.44 12.96
C ASN A 503 -5.03 -35.82 13.13
N LEU A 504 -5.66 -36.91 12.66
CA LEU A 504 -5.14 -38.27 12.84
C LEU A 504 -3.74 -38.45 12.24
N TYR A 505 -3.38 -37.58 11.29
CA TYR A 505 -2.13 -37.62 10.56
C TYR A 505 -1.51 -36.21 10.46
N PRO A 506 -1.03 -35.64 11.59
CA PRO A 506 -0.55 -34.25 11.62
C PRO A 506 0.69 -34.03 10.77
N ARG A 507 1.58 -35.03 10.62
CA ARG A 507 2.78 -34.90 9.76
C ARG A 507 2.40 -34.94 8.29
N PHE A 508 1.53 -35.88 7.90
CA PHE A 508 0.98 -35.98 6.55
C PHE A 508 0.26 -34.69 6.15
N TYR A 509 -0.63 -34.18 7.00
CA TYR A 509 -1.37 -32.95 6.74
C TYR A 509 -0.45 -31.74 6.57
N ARG A 510 0.52 -31.58 7.47
CA ARG A 510 1.42 -30.42 7.42
C ARG A 510 2.41 -30.48 6.26
N VAL A 511 2.98 -31.65 5.98
CA VAL A 511 4.11 -31.80 5.05
C VAL A 511 3.65 -32.08 3.62
N VAL A 512 2.69 -32.98 3.45
CA VAL A 512 2.23 -33.44 2.13
C VAL A 512 1.06 -32.60 1.65
N ILE A 513 0.05 -32.38 2.51
CA ILE A 513 -1.12 -31.58 2.13
C ILE A 513 -0.79 -30.09 2.13
N GLN A 514 -0.09 -29.58 3.15
CA GLN A 514 0.28 -28.17 3.28
C GLN A 514 -0.93 -27.24 3.12
N PRO A 515 -1.91 -27.29 4.04
CA PRO A 515 -3.22 -26.68 3.87
C PRO A 515 -3.16 -25.17 3.58
N GLN A 516 -2.20 -24.46 4.17
CA GLN A 516 -2.01 -23.02 3.96
C GLN A 516 -1.73 -22.66 2.48
N THR A 517 -1.15 -23.58 1.71
CA THR A 517 -0.89 -23.40 0.27
C THR A 517 -2.11 -23.67 -0.61
N LEU A 518 -3.17 -24.26 -0.03
CA LEU A 518 -4.37 -24.74 -0.71
C LEU A 518 -5.63 -24.00 -0.28
N SER A 519 -5.58 -23.25 0.83
CA SER A 519 -6.73 -22.50 1.34
C SER A 519 -7.13 -21.37 0.40
N SER A 520 -8.43 -21.17 0.28
CA SER A 520 -9.03 -20.14 -0.56
C SER A 520 -10.31 -19.59 0.09
N ALA A 521 -10.79 -18.44 -0.41
CA ALA A 521 -12.07 -17.89 0.05
C ALA A 521 -13.29 -18.82 -0.23
N SER A 522 -13.15 -19.82 -1.11
CA SER A 522 -14.21 -20.78 -1.46
C SER A 522 -14.28 -22.02 -0.55
N ASP A 523 -13.42 -22.12 0.46
CA ASP A 523 -13.24 -23.35 1.25
C ASP A 523 -14.53 -23.81 1.94
N GLU A 524 -15.24 -22.92 2.63
CA GLU A 524 -16.46 -23.24 3.37
C GLU A 524 -17.57 -23.79 2.45
N SER A 525 -17.86 -23.09 1.36
CA SER A 525 -18.85 -23.53 0.37
C SER A 525 -18.44 -24.88 -0.25
N ARG A 526 -17.18 -24.99 -0.69
CA ARG A 526 -16.67 -26.21 -1.32
C ARG A 526 -16.78 -27.41 -0.39
N GLN A 527 -16.43 -27.24 0.90
CA GLN A 527 -16.51 -28.28 1.92
C GLN A 527 -17.96 -28.67 2.24
N THR A 528 -18.83 -27.69 2.38
CA THR A 528 -20.27 -27.92 2.65
C THR A 528 -20.90 -28.77 1.56
N TYR A 529 -20.71 -28.41 0.31
CA TYR A 529 -21.26 -29.18 -0.81
C TYR A 529 -20.56 -30.51 -1.03
N LEU A 530 -19.23 -30.58 -0.82
CA LEU A 530 -18.51 -31.85 -0.89
C LEU A 530 -19.03 -32.83 0.17
N GLN A 531 -19.29 -32.39 1.40
CA GLN A 531 -19.88 -33.22 2.45
C GLN A 531 -21.26 -33.76 2.06
N GLN A 532 -22.07 -32.97 1.37
CA GLN A 532 -23.41 -33.35 0.95
C GLN A 532 -23.42 -34.31 -0.25
N TYR A 533 -22.51 -34.12 -1.21
CA TYR A 533 -22.53 -34.82 -2.50
C TYR A 533 -21.57 -36.02 -2.57
N ALA A 534 -20.46 -35.99 -1.82
CA ALA A 534 -19.48 -37.07 -1.83
C ALA A 534 -20.08 -38.44 -1.44
N PRO A 535 -19.52 -39.54 -1.95
CA PRO A 535 -19.83 -40.87 -1.42
C PRO A 535 -19.25 -41.01 -0.01
N SER A 536 -19.93 -41.77 0.86
CA SER A 536 -19.56 -41.88 2.28
C SER A 536 -18.19 -42.50 2.53
N ASP A 537 -17.68 -43.28 1.57
CA ASP A 537 -16.38 -43.96 1.61
C ASP A 537 -15.27 -43.17 0.90
N LEU A 538 -15.53 -41.95 0.42
CA LEU A 538 -14.57 -41.14 -0.34
C LEU A 538 -13.25 -40.92 0.40
N TRP A 539 -13.34 -40.59 1.70
CA TRP A 539 -12.17 -40.42 2.54
C TRP A 539 -11.30 -41.68 2.60
N GLU A 540 -11.91 -42.85 2.78
CA GLU A 540 -11.14 -44.09 2.88
C GLU A 540 -10.48 -44.43 1.55
N ARG A 541 -11.11 -44.13 0.41
CA ARG A 541 -10.51 -44.28 -0.93
C ARG A 541 -9.31 -43.37 -1.13
N VAL A 542 -9.44 -42.08 -0.81
CA VAL A 542 -8.35 -41.10 -0.89
C VAL A 542 -7.19 -41.48 0.03
N LEU A 543 -7.50 -41.88 1.27
CA LEU A 543 -6.48 -42.29 2.23
C LEU A 543 -5.78 -43.58 1.81
N THR A 544 -6.49 -44.51 1.18
CA THR A 544 -5.92 -45.75 0.63
C THR A 544 -4.92 -45.43 -0.48
N TYR A 545 -5.30 -44.55 -1.42
CA TYR A 545 -4.38 -44.10 -2.48
C TYR A 545 -3.11 -43.49 -1.88
N TRP A 546 -3.23 -42.57 -0.92
CA TRP A 546 -2.05 -42.00 -0.26
C TRP A 546 -1.22 -43.05 0.48
N ARG A 547 -1.82 -44.00 1.20
CA ARG A 547 -1.09 -45.07 1.90
C ARG A 547 -0.26 -45.92 0.94
N GLU A 548 -0.80 -46.22 -0.23
CA GLU A 548 -0.15 -47.09 -1.21
C GLU A 548 0.89 -46.35 -2.05
N GLN A 549 0.73 -45.04 -2.28
CA GLN A 549 1.56 -44.30 -3.23
C GLN A 549 2.50 -43.27 -2.58
N LEU A 550 2.34 -42.92 -1.30
CA LEU A 550 3.09 -41.83 -0.65
C LEU A 550 4.63 -41.96 -0.80
N HIS A 551 5.15 -43.19 -0.76
CA HIS A 551 6.59 -43.45 -0.88
C HIS A 551 7.18 -42.99 -2.23
N GLN A 552 6.37 -42.96 -3.30
CA GLN A 552 6.80 -42.52 -4.63
C GLN A 552 6.91 -40.99 -4.74
N PHE A 553 6.28 -40.24 -3.83
CA PHE A 553 6.29 -38.79 -3.85
C PHE A 553 7.48 -38.18 -3.12
N ILE A 554 8.17 -38.97 -2.29
CA ILE A 554 9.27 -38.50 -1.45
C ILE A 554 10.42 -37.98 -2.33
N PRO A 555 10.91 -36.75 -2.08
CA PRO A 555 12.06 -36.22 -2.80
C PRO A 555 13.26 -37.17 -2.75
N GLN A 556 13.93 -37.36 -3.88
CA GLN A 556 15.14 -38.18 -3.96
C GLN A 556 16.32 -37.45 -3.29
N PRO A 557 17.08 -38.08 -2.37
CA PRO A 557 18.24 -37.45 -1.72
C PRO A 557 19.33 -36.97 -2.69
N GLU A 558 19.40 -37.53 -3.89
CA GLU A 558 20.34 -37.15 -4.93
C GLU A 558 20.08 -35.76 -5.49
N LEU A 559 18.83 -35.29 -5.42
CA LEU A 559 18.38 -33.99 -5.93
C LEU A 559 18.45 -32.87 -4.88
N ALA A 560 19.00 -33.16 -3.69
CA ALA A 560 19.12 -32.17 -2.61
C ALA A 560 20.08 -31.03 -2.99
N GLN A 561 19.58 -29.79 -2.95
CA GLN A 561 20.40 -28.59 -3.15
C GLN A 561 21.14 -28.23 -1.86
N LYS A 562 22.38 -27.71 -1.99
CA LYS A 562 23.21 -27.25 -0.86
C LYS A 562 23.40 -28.28 0.27
N SER A 563 23.18 -29.57 0.00
CA SER A 563 23.16 -30.64 1.01
C SER A 563 22.13 -30.42 2.14
N ASP A 564 21.03 -29.72 1.87
CA ASP A 564 19.88 -29.61 2.77
C ASP A 564 18.89 -30.77 2.52
N TYR A 565 18.57 -31.51 3.58
CA TYR A 565 17.69 -32.68 3.55
C TYR A 565 16.48 -32.52 4.49
N THR A 566 16.21 -31.30 4.94
CA THR A 566 15.09 -30.99 5.84
C THR A 566 13.77 -31.47 5.25
N GLN A 567 13.53 -31.18 3.97
CA GLN A 567 12.32 -31.61 3.27
C GLN A 567 12.23 -33.14 3.19
N HIS A 568 13.30 -33.84 2.83
CA HIS A 568 13.35 -35.31 2.78
C HIS A 568 13.00 -35.93 4.13
N ALA A 569 13.57 -35.42 5.21
CA ALA A 569 13.29 -35.89 6.56
C ALA A 569 11.83 -35.65 6.97
N GLN A 570 11.28 -34.47 6.65
CA GLN A 570 9.86 -34.17 6.88
C GLN A 570 8.94 -35.12 6.12
N TRP A 571 9.23 -35.39 4.84
CA TRP A 571 8.45 -36.33 4.03
C TRP A 571 8.50 -37.77 4.57
N MET A 572 9.67 -38.21 5.04
CA MET A 572 9.81 -39.51 5.71
C MET A 572 9.00 -39.59 7.03
N THR A 573 8.80 -38.48 7.74
CA THR A 573 7.91 -38.47 8.93
C THR A 573 6.45 -38.68 8.54
N ALA A 574 6.01 -38.08 7.44
CA ALA A 574 4.67 -38.28 6.90
C ALA A 574 4.47 -39.72 6.41
N LEU A 575 5.46 -40.31 5.73
CA LEU A 575 5.39 -41.71 5.30
C LEU A 575 5.34 -42.68 6.48
N LYS A 576 6.18 -42.49 7.50
CA LYS A 576 6.16 -43.31 8.72
C LYS A 576 4.79 -43.28 9.42
N GLU A 577 4.16 -42.11 9.43
CA GLU A 577 2.84 -41.90 10.03
C GLU A 577 1.72 -42.59 9.23
N LEU A 578 1.79 -42.55 7.89
CA LEU A 578 0.73 -43.06 7.02
C LEU A 578 0.88 -44.56 6.68
N ASN A 579 2.10 -45.00 6.39
CA ASN A 579 2.47 -46.37 6.02
C ASN A 579 3.88 -46.72 6.58
N PRO A 580 3.95 -47.27 7.81
CA PRO A 580 5.22 -47.66 8.44
C PRO A 580 6.04 -48.70 7.66
N ASN A 581 5.38 -49.59 6.90
CA ASN A 581 6.07 -50.65 6.16
C ASN A 581 6.87 -50.08 4.98
N ASP A 582 6.24 -49.21 4.18
CA ASP A 582 6.92 -48.53 3.08
C ASP A 582 8.04 -47.62 3.58
N TYR A 583 7.82 -46.96 4.74
CA TYR A 583 8.88 -46.20 5.40
C TYR A 583 10.10 -47.06 5.73
N GLU A 584 9.90 -48.25 6.34
CA GLU A 584 11.02 -49.14 6.67
C GLU A 584 11.72 -49.63 5.41
N THR A 585 10.98 -50.05 4.37
CA THR A 585 11.57 -50.48 3.10
C THR A 585 12.40 -49.36 2.46
N LEU A 586 11.86 -48.15 2.36
CA LEU A 586 12.58 -47.00 1.77
C LEU A 586 13.78 -46.58 2.63
N LEU A 587 13.66 -46.63 3.96
CA LEU A 587 14.76 -46.34 4.88
C LEU A 587 15.91 -47.34 4.70
N GLN A 588 15.62 -48.64 4.54
CA GLN A 588 16.66 -49.64 4.26
C GLN A 588 17.34 -49.40 2.91
N GLN A 589 16.57 -49.02 1.88
CA GLN A 589 17.13 -48.66 0.59
C GLN A 589 18.08 -47.45 0.71
N TRP A 590 17.64 -46.37 1.35
CA TRP A 590 18.47 -45.18 1.56
C TRP A 590 19.72 -45.47 2.40
N LYS A 591 19.67 -46.41 3.36
CA LYS A 591 20.85 -46.84 4.14
C LYS A 591 21.94 -47.46 3.27
N ILE A 592 21.55 -48.13 2.18
CA ILE A 592 22.48 -48.73 1.21
C ILE A 592 22.97 -47.65 0.25
N ASP A 593 22.05 -46.95 -0.41
CA ASP A 593 22.37 -46.04 -1.53
C ASP A 593 22.98 -44.72 -1.08
N HIS A 594 22.68 -44.26 0.13
CA HIS A 594 23.08 -42.95 0.65
C HIS A 594 23.89 -43.03 1.95
N ARG A 595 24.55 -44.17 2.20
CA ARG A 595 25.35 -44.42 3.40
C ARG A 595 26.33 -43.29 3.75
N ARG A 596 26.89 -42.61 2.74
CA ARG A 596 27.91 -41.56 2.90
C ARG A 596 27.35 -40.13 3.04
N ARG A 597 26.04 -39.90 2.89
CA ARG A 597 25.42 -38.57 2.99
C ARG A 597 25.16 -38.21 4.46
N SER A 598 26.19 -37.77 5.19
CA SER A 598 26.10 -37.47 6.63
C SER A 598 25.01 -36.47 7.01
N ASN A 599 24.79 -35.44 6.19
CA ASN A 599 23.78 -34.40 6.43
C ASN A 599 22.34 -34.93 6.30
N LEU A 600 22.09 -35.92 5.43
CA LEU A 600 20.80 -36.62 5.34
C LEU A 600 20.49 -37.32 6.66
N TRP A 601 21.44 -38.09 7.20
CA TRP A 601 21.25 -38.81 8.46
C TRP A 601 21.15 -37.87 9.67
N LYS A 602 21.81 -36.71 9.63
CA LYS A 602 21.64 -35.64 10.62
C LYS A 602 20.19 -35.12 10.60
N ALA A 603 19.67 -34.72 9.45
CA ALA A 603 18.29 -34.23 9.30
C ALA A 603 17.25 -35.29 9.71
N MET A 604 17.46 -36.57 9.36
CA MET A 604 16.59 -37.68 9.77
C MET A 604 16.55 -37.85 11.30
N ARG A 605 17.69 -37.68 12.00
CA ARG A 605 17.73 -37.73 13.48
C ARG A 605 17.02 -36.53 14.10
N GLU A 606 17.25 -35.33 13.59
CA GLU A 606 16.60 -34.11 14.05
C GLU A 606 15.07 -34.16 13.87
N ALA A 607 14.59 -34.84 12.83
CA ALA A 607 13.17 -35.10 12.59
C ALA A 607 12.58 -36.24 13.46
N GLY A 608 13.37 -36.88 14.34
CA GLY A 608 12.93 -37.97 15.22
C GLY A 608 12.77 -39.32 14.53
N LEU A 609 13.38 -39.52 13.35
CA LEU A 609 13.31 -40.75 12.56
C LEU A 609 14.50 -41.69 12.82
N GLY A 610 15.44 -41.30 13.67
CA GLY A 610 16.58 -42.11 14.06
C GLY A 610 16.32 -42.90 15.34
N LEU A 611 16.23 -44.23 15.22
CA LEU A 611 16.90 -45.10 16.18
C LEU A 611 18.32 -45.31 15.65
N PHE A 612 19.26 -44.57 16.23
CA PHE A 612 20.69 -44.87 16.19
C PHE A 612 21.24 -44.69 17.59
#